data_AF-A0A353VAQ3-F1
#
_entry.id   AF-A0A353VAQ3-F1
#
_cell.length_a   1.000
_cell.length_b   1.000
_cell.length_c   1.000
_cell.angle_alpha   90.00
_cell.angle_beta   90.00
_cell.angle_gamma   90.00
#
_symmetry.space_group_name_H-M   'P 1'
#
loop_
_entity.id
_entity.type
_entity.pdbx_description
1 polymer ?
#
loop_
_entity_poly.entity_id
_entity_poly.type
_entity_poly.pdbx_seq_one_letter_code
_entity_poly.pdbx_strand_id
1 'polypeptide(L)' 'MFNLIPKEVRFFDYFEQQSQNLVRAGALLRELVHDFGDARAKAHAIKEVEHQGDQVTHEIVRRLNTTFITPIDRED' A
#
# COMPACT_ATOMS: atom_id res chain seq x y z
N MET A 1 -9.08 9.20 34.09
CA MET A 1 -9.94 9.45 32.92
C MET A 1 -9.45 8.51 31.82
N PHE A 2 -10.18 7.43 31.55
CA PHE A 2 -9.78 6.46 30.53
C PHE A 2 -10.06 7.06 29.16
N ASN A 3 -9.01 7.28 28.37
CA ASN A 3 -9.14 7.72 26.99
C ASN A 3 -9.59 6.52 26.14
N LEU A 4 -10.90 6.28 26.10
CA LEU A 4 -11.55 5.16 25.39
C LEU A 4 -11.65 5.37 23.87
N ILE A 5 -11.10 6.47 23.35
CA ILE A 5 -11.13 6.77 21.91
C ILE A 5 -9.75 6.43 21.34
N PRO A 6 -9.65 5.40 20.48
CA PRO A 6 -8.41 5.08 19.77
C PRO A 6 -7.92 6.29 18.98
N LYS A 7 -6.60 6.53 19.02
CA LYS A 7 -5.92 7.56 18.22
C LYS A 7 -6.33 7.42 16.75
N GLU A 8 -6.64 8.55 16.10
CA GLU A 8 -7.09 8.63 14.70
C GLU A 8 -6.35 7.64 13.80
N VAL A 9 -7.09 6.71 13.22
CA VAL A 9 -6.58 5.82 12.17
C VAL A 9 -6.58 6.61 10.87
N ARG A 10 -5.39 6.98 10.39
CA ARG A 10 -5.23 7.76 9.15
C ARG A 10 -5.23 6.82 7.95
N PHE A 11 -6.39 6.22 7.63
CA PHE A 11 -6.55 5.33 6.46
C PHE A 11 -6.03 5.98 5.17
N PHE A 12 -6.23 7.29 5.01
CA PHE A 12 -5.70 8.05 3.88
C PHE A 12 -4.19 8.03 3.75
N ASP A 13 -3.43 7.98 4.86
CA ASP A 13 -1.97 7.85 4.80
C ASP A 13 -1.56 6.49 4.21
N TYR A 14 -2.29 5.41 4.57
CA TYR A 14 -2.06 4.08 4.01
C TYR A 14 -2.47 4.01 2.54
N PHE A 15 -3.58 4.66 2.16
CA PHE A 15 -3.99 4.75 0.75
C PHE A 15 -2.98 5.55 -0.08
N GLU A 16 -2.45 6.65 0.45
CA GLU A 16 -1.38 7.41 -0.18
C GLU A 16 -0.12 6.55 -0.34
N GLN A 17 0.28 5.82 0.70
CA GLN A 17 1.42 4.89 0.63
C GLN A 17 1.20 3.81 -0.43
N GLN A 18 -0.01 3.26 -0.52
CA GLN A 18 -0.33 2.25 -1.54
C GLN A 18 -0.32 2.84 -2.95
N SER A 19 -0.80 4.07 -3.12
CA SER A 19 -0.73 4.81 -4.38
C SER A 19 0.73 5.04 -4.81
N GLN A 20 1.61 5.42 -3.88
CA GLN A 20 3.04 5.58 -4.15
C GLN A 20 3.69 4.26 -4.60
N ASN A 21 3.33 3.13 -3.97
CA ASN A 21 3.80 1.81 -4.40
C ASN A 21 3.31 1.47 -5.82
N LEU A 22 2.04 1.74 -6.13
CA LEU A 22 1.46 1.52 -7.46
C LEU A 22 2.18 2.33 -8.54
N VAL A 23 2.42 3.62 -8.30
CA VAL A 23 3.14 4.51 -9.22
C VAL A 23 4.57 4.00 -9.44
N ARG A 24 5.26 3.60 -8.38
CA ARG A 24 6.63 3.06 -8.47
C ARG A 24 6.67 1.74 -9.25
N ALA A 25 5.76 0.82 -8.97
CA ALA A 25 5.66 -0.44 -9.69
C ALA A 25 5.37 -0.22 -11.18
N GLY A 26 4.46 0.71 -11.50
CA GLY A 26 4.17 1.11 -12.88
C GLY A 26 5.37 1.70 -13.61
N ALA A 27 6.16 2.54 -12.95
CA ALA A 27 7.39 3.10 -13.52
C ALA A 27 8.44 2.00 -13.82
N LEU A 28 8.66 1.07 -12.88
CA LEU A 28 9.58 -0.05 -13.05
C LEU A 28 9.12 -1.01 -14.15
N LEU A 29 7.81 -1.29 -14.23
CA LEU A 29 7.23 -2.12 -15.29
C LEU A 29 7.40 -1.45 -16.65
N ARG A 30 7.13 -0.14 -16.74
CA ARG A 30 7.36 0.64 -17.96
C ARG A 30 8.82 0.54 -18.40
N GLU A 31 9.75 0.69 -17.46
CA GLU A 31 11.18 0.56 -17.73
C GLU A 31 11.54 -0.84 -18.24
N LEU A 32 11.03 -1.90 -17.61
CA LEU A 32 11.25 -3.29 -18.03
C LEU A 32 10.72 -3.56 -19.45
N VAL A 33 9.56 -3.01 -19.81
CA VAL A 33 8.93 -3.22 -21.11
C VAL A 33 9.65 -2.45 -22.22
N HIS A 34 10.13 -1.23 -21.94
CA HIS A 34 10.80 -0.41 -22.95
C HIS A 34 12.31 -0.65 -23.04
N ASP A 35 12.93 -1.11 -21.96
CA ASP A 35 14.34 -1.50 -21.90
C ASP A 35 14.46 -2.84 -21.15
N PHE A 36 14.67 -3.89 -21.93
CA PHE A 36 14.82 -5.25 -21.42
C PHE A 36 16.23 -5.53 -20.86
N GLY A 37 17.15 -4.57 -20.92
CA GLY A 37 18.41 -4.62 -20.18
C GLY A 37 18.14 -4.81 -18.69
N ASP A 38 18.92 -5.69 -18.05
CA ASP A 38 18.79 -6.03 -16.63
C ASP A 38 17.37 -6.47 -16.19
N ALA A 39 16.62 -7.09 -17.11
CA ALA A 39 15.22 -7.51 -16.89
C ALA A 39 15.02 -8.29 -15.58
N ARG A 40 15.96 -9.16 -15.20
CA ARG A 40 15.90 -9.92 -13.95
C ARG A 40 15.95 -9.01 -12.72
N ALA A 41 16.82 -8.00 -12.73
CA ALA A 41 16.94 -7.05 -11.63
C ALA A 41 15.70 -6.15 -11.53
N LYS A 42 15.20 -5.67 -12.67
CA LYS A 42 13.95 -4.89 -12.74
C LYS A 42 12.75 -5.70 -12.26
N ALA A 43 12.61 -6.96 -12.68
CA ALA A 43 11.56 -7.85 -12.19
C ALA A 43 11.65 -8.11 -10.68
N HIS A 44 12.86 -8.28 -10.15
CA HIS A 44 13.07 -8.38 -8.70
C HIS A 44 12.63 -7.09 -7.98
N ALA A 45 13.02 -5.91 -8.50
CA ALA A 45 12.61 -4.64 -7.92
C ALA A 45 11.08 -4.46 -7.92
N ILE A 46 10.40 -4.87 -9.00
CA ILE A 46 8.93 -4.88 -9.06
C ILE A 46 8.35 -5.78 -7.96
N LYS A 47 8.93 -6.98 -7.74
CA LYS A 47 8.47 -7.90 -6.70
C LYS A 47 8.65 -7.33 -5.29
N GLU A 48 9.74 -6.61 -5.03
CA GLU A 48 9.95 -5.92 -3.74
C GLU A 48 8.91 -4.82 -3.50
N VAL A 49 8.57 -4.04 -4.53
CA VAL A 49 7.52 -3.01 -4.43
C VAL A 49 6.14 -3.65 -4.23
N GLU A 50 5.87 -4.78 -4.88
CA GLU A 50 4.64 -5.55 -4.63
C GLU A 50 4.57 -6.07 -3.18
N HIS A 51 5.67 -6.59 -2.64
CA HIS A 51 5.70 -7.05 -1.25
C HIS A 51 5.45 -5.90 -0.26
N GLN A 52 6.00 -4.72 -0.53
CA GLN A 52 5.69 -3.51 0.25
C GLN A 52 4.20 -3.15 0.16
N GLY A 53 3.59 -3.25 -1.02
CA GLY A 53 2.16 -2.99 -1.21
C GLY A 53 1.26 -4.02 -0.52
N ASP A 54 1.68 -5.28 -0.44
CA ASP A 54 0.97 -6.34 0.29
C ASP A 54 0.97 -6.06 1.80
N GLN A 55 2.11 -5.62 2.35
CA GLN A 55 2.20 -5.22 3.76
C GLN A 55 1.25 -4.06 4.10
N VAL A 56 1.15 -3.05 3.21
CA VAL A 56 0.22 -1.93 3.39
C VAL A 56 -1.23 -2.41 3.33
N THR A 57 -1.56 -3.30 2.38
CA THR A 57 -2.89 -3.92 2.27
C THR A 57 -3.26 -4.68 3.54
N HIS A 58 -2.32 -5.46 4.06
CA HIS A 58 -2.52 -6.22 5.29
C HIS A 58 -2.81 -5.29 6.49
N GLU A 59 -2.08 -4.19 6.61
CA GLU A 59 -2.32 -3.22 7.69
C GLU A 59 -3.67 -2.50 7.53
N ILE A 60 -4.07 -2.12 6.30
CA ILE A 60 -5.40 -1.56 6.02
C ILE A 60 -6.49 -2.53 6.49
N VAL A 61 -6.45 -3.80 6.05
CA VAL A 61 -7.45 -4.82 6.42
C VAL A 61 -7.47 -5.04 7.93
N ARG A 62 -6.30 -5.13 8.58
CA ARG A 62 -6.20 -5.27 10.04
C ARG A 62 -6.84 -4.09 10.77
N ARG A 63 -6.61 -2.87 10.28
CA ARG A 63 -7.18 -1.64 10.85
C ARG A 63 -8.68 -1.57 10.63
N LEU A 64 -9.18 -1.87 9.43
CA LEU A 64 -10.62 -1.96 9.15
C LEU A 64 -11.31 -2.93 10.11
N ASN A 65 -10.68 -4.08 10.40
CA ASN A 65 -11.23 -5.08 11.31
C ASN A 65 -11.20 -4.69 12.80
N THR A 66 -10.38 -3.70 13.18
CA THR A 66 -10.19 -3.27 14.58
C THR A 66 -10.71 -1.86 14.84
N THR A 67 -11.25 -1.19 13.82
CA THR A 67 -11.77 0.18 13.92
C THR A 67 -13.30 0.16 13.90
N PHE A 68 -13.92 0.80 14.91
CA PHE A 68 -15.37 0.84 15.04
C PHE A 68 -16.03 1.91 14.15
N ILE A 69 -15.35 3.03 13.90
CA ILE A 69 -15.81 4.12 13.03
C ILE A 69 -14.75 4.37 11.97
N THR A 70 -15.09 4.13 10.71
CA THR A 70 -14.23 4.41 9.56
C THR A 70 -14.56 5.80 8.98
N PRO A 71 -13.57 6.50 8.38
CA PRO A 71 -13.80 7.83 7.77
C PRO A 71 -14.49 7.76 6.40
N ILE A 72 -14.60 6.56 5.83
CA ILE A 72 -15.26 6.22 4.56
C ILE A 72 -16.14 4.98 4.78
N ASP A 73 -16.96 4.62 3.79
CA ASP A 73 -17.63 3.33 3.81
C ASP A 73 -16.57 2.22 3.91
N ARG A 74 -16.90 1.15 4.61
CA ARG A 74 -15.98 0.04 4.85
C ARG A 74 -15.80 -0.84 3.63
N GLU A 75 -16.77 -0.84 2.72
CA GLU A 75 -16.74 -1.61 1.46
C GLU A 75 -16.04 -0.85 0.32
N ASP A 76 -15.79 0.46 0.49
CA ASP A 76 -15.01 1.31 -0.42
C ASP A 76 -13.50 1.07 -0.30
#